data_AF-A0A3N5TMD3-F1
#
_entry.id   AF-A0A3N5TMD3-F1
#
_cell.length_a   1.000
_cell.length_b   1.000
_cell.length_c   1.000
_cell.angle_alpha   90.00
_cell.angle_beta   90.00
_cell.angle_gamma   90.00
#
_symmetry.space_group_name_H-M   'P 1'
#
loop_
_entity.id
_entity.type
_entity.pdbx_description
1 polymer ?
#
loop_
_entity_poly.entity_id
_entity_poly.type
_entity_poly.pdbx_seq_one_letter_code
_entity_poly.pdbx_strand_id
1 'polypeptide(L)'
;MFDKLKKGVAEARKAEKGDHAALRKLQVALSRRVKKECEKVAARTALAIDSEKLFLRATTKAPVLEGPVFDPACLYTGVGFTGSYMCAATPLPDLRWFPGFNNTITSVRAAGVCVLYNGTWFRGSALVLVGVPVIAVANLALVAPSTGALANFNNVTSSVYSYIY
;
A
#
# COMPACT_ATOMS: atom_id res chain seq x y z
N MET A 1 -15.48 4.95 10.01
CA MET A 1 -14.41 4.21 9.30
C MET A 1 -14.88 3.69 7.96
N PHE A 2 -15.72 2.64 7.92
CA PHE A 2 -16.09 1.97 6.67
C PHE A 2 -16.84 2.87 5.66
N ASP A 3 -17.56 3.89 6.10
CA ASP A 3 -18.21 4.84 5.18
C ASP A 3 -17.20 5.77 4.48
N LYS A 4 -16.12 6.19 5.17
CA LYS A 4 -15.02 6.96 4.58
C LYS A 4 -14.33 6.12 3.51
N LEU A 5 -14.05 4.84 3.82
CA LEU A 5 -13.52 3.87 2.86
C LEU A 5 -14.44 3.70 1.64
N LYS A 6 -15.74 3.43 1.84
CA LYS A 6 -16.70 3.24 0.75
C LYS A 6 -16.77 4.47 -0.16
N LYS A 7 -16.86 5.67 0.41
CA LYS A 7 -16.88 6.93 -0.35
C LYS A 7 -15.58 7.12 -1.14
N GLY A 8 -14.43 6.90 -0.49
CA GLY A 8 -13.12 7.04 -1.11
C GLY A 8 -12.89 6.06 -2.27
N VAL A 9 -13.29 4.79 -2.09
CA VAL A 9 -13.25 3.78 -3.16
C VAL A 9 -14.20 4.12 -4.30
N ALA A 10 -15.42 4.59 -3.99
CA ALA A 10 -16.37 5.01 -5.02
C ALA A 10 -15.83 6.18 -5.86
N GLU A 11 -15.19 7.16 -5.21
CA GLU A 11 -14.56 8.29 -5.90
C GLU A 11 -13.40 7.84 -6.78
N ALA A 12 -12.49 7.01 -6.24
CA ALA A 12 -11.35 6.51 -7.01
C ALA A 12 -11.78 5.68 -8.23
N ARG A 13 -12.89 4.94 -8.13
CA ARG A 13 -13.47 4.20 -9.26
C ARG A 13 -14.05 5.09 -10.36
N LYS A 14 -14.41 6.34 -10.09
CA LYS A 14 -14.86 7.25 -11.17
C LYS A 14 -13.77 7.50 -12.20
N ALA A 15 -12.50 7.48 -11.76
CA ALA A 15 -11.35 7.62 -12.64
C ALA A 15 -11.14 6.40 -13.58
N GLU A 16 -11.79 5.25 -13.32
CA GLU A 16 -11.69 4.05 -14.15
C GLU A 16 -12.15 4.28 -15.61
N LYS A 17 -13.07 5.22 -15.82
CA LYS A 17 -13.57 5.56 -17.17
C LYS A 17 -12.64 6.50 -17.95
N GLY A 18 -11.57 6.98 -17.33
CA GLY A 18 -10.61 7.90 -17.94
C GLY A 18 -9.53 7.21 -18.77
N ASP A 19 -8.50 7.97 -19.14
CA ASP A 19 -7.34 7.45 -19.87
C ASP A 19 -6.40 6.66 -18.94
N HIS A 20 -6.39 5.33 -19.08
CA HIS A 20 -5.55 4.42 -18.27
C HIS A 20 -4.06 4.63 -18.53
N ALA A 21 -3.64 5.06 -19.72
CA ALA A 21 -2.23 5.33 -20.01
C ALA A 21 -1.73 6.56 -19.23
N ALA A 22 -2.53 7.62 -19.22
CA ALA A 22 -2.24 8.82 -18.43
C ALA A 22 -2.22 8.51 -16.91
N LEU A 23 -3.21 7.77 -16.42
CA LEU A 23 -3.28 7.38 -15.00
C LEU A 23 -2.12 6.48 -14.59
N ARG A 24 -1.75 5.51 -15.43
CA ARG A 24 -0.56 4.68 -15.21
C ARG A 24 0.70 5.53 -15.13
N LYS A 25 0.89 6.47 -16.05
CA LYS A 25 2.07 7.36 -16.07
C LYS A 25 2.15 8.19 -14.79
N LEU A 26 1.02 8.73 -14.33
CA LEU A 26 0.92 9.46 -13.07
C LEU A 26 1.29 8.57 -11.86
N GLN A 27 0.67 7.40 -11.74
CA GLN A 27 0.90 6.47 -10.65
C GLN A 27 2.37 6.00 -10.58
N VAL A 28 2.99 5.66 -11.71
CA VAL A 28 4.40 5.30 -11.78
C VAL A 28 5.30 6.47 -11.37
N ALA A 29 4.98 7.70 -11.78
CA ALA A 29 5.74 8.88 -11.40
C ALA A 29 5.65 9.15 -9.88
N LEU A 30 4.45 9.02 -9.30
CA LEU A 30 4.23 9.16 -7.86
C LEU A 30 5.00 8.11 -7.05
N SER A 31 4.91 6.83 -7.41
CA SER A 31 5.66 5.77 -6.72
C SER A 31 7.18 5.97 -6.80
N ARG A 32 7.69 6.45 -7.95
CA ARG A 32 9.12 6.80 -8.08
C ARG A 32 9.51 7.98 -7.20
N ARG A 33 8.66 9.01 -7.10
CA ARG A 33 8.88 10.15 -6.21
C ARG A 33 8.93 9.70 -4.75
N VAL A 34 7.94 8.92 -4.30
CA VAL A 34 7.90 8.40 -2.93
C VAL A 34 9.13 7.57 -2.61
N LYS A 35 9.55 6.68 -3.52
CA LYS A 35 10.78 5.90 -3.33
C LYS A 35 11.99 6.81 -3.10
N LYS A 36 12.20 7.81 -3.96
CA LYS A 36 13.32 8.77 -3.82
C LYS A 36 13.26 9.56 -2.53
N GLU A 37 12.07 10.01 -2.12
CA GLU A 37 11.92 10.74 -0.86
C GLU A 37 12.19 9.82 0.34
N CYS A 38 11.71 8.57 0.34
CA CYS A 38 12.06 7.59 1.37
C CYS A 38 13.57 7.32 1.43
N GLU A 39 14.25 7.20 0.29
CA GLU A 39 15.71 7.04 0.22
C GLU A 39 16.45 8.25 0.82
N LYS A 40 15.98 9.48 0.55
CA LYS A 40 16.52 10.70 1.17
C LYS A 40 16.30 10.71 2.68
N VAL A 41 15.11 10.30 3.14
CA VAL A 41 14.83 10.20 4.58
C VAL A 41 15.73 9.16 5.24
N ALA A 42 15.86 7.98 4.62
CA ALA A 42 16.74 6.92 5.10
C ALA A 42 18.18 7.42 5.27
N ALA A 43 18.72 8.07 4.23
CA ALA A 43 20.08 8.60 4.23
C ALA A 43 20.31 9.65 5.32
N ARG A 44 19.44 10.66 5.44
CA ARG A 44 19.63 11.75 6.44
C ARG A 44 19.44 11.28 7.88
N THR A 45 18.67 10.22 8.11
CA THR A 45 18.42 9.69 9.47
C THR A 45 19.24 8.45 9.82
N ALA A 46 20.06 7.95 8.89
CA ALA A 46 20.76 6.67 9.00
C ALA A 46 19.85 5.48 9.37
N LEU A 47 18.60 5.50 8.88
CA LEU A 47 17.63 4.42 9.10
C LEU A 47 17.63 3.47 7.90
N ALA A 48 17.48 2.16 8.14
CA ALA A 48 17.32 1.20 7.06
C ALA A 48 16.02 1.46 6.27
N ILE A 49 16.09 1.31 4.95
CA ILE A 49 15.01 1.65 4.00
C ILE A 49 13.71 0.87 4.25
N ASP A 50 13.84 -0.30 4.86
CA ASP A 50 12.79 -1.25 5.20
C ASP A 50 12.49 -1.30 6.70
N SER A 51 13.03 -0.38 7.50
CA SER A 51 12.77 -0.34 8.93
C SER A 51 11.40 0.25 9.27
N GLU A 52 10.77 -0.26 10.31
CA GLU A 52 9.52 0.32 10.85
C GLU A 52 9.72 1.77 11.32
N LYS A 53 10.90 2.09 11.86
CA LYS A 53 11.24 3.46 12.27
C LYS A 53 11.21 4.41 11.08
N LEU A 54 11.75 4.01 9.93
CA LEU A 54 11.69 4.83 8.72
C LEU A 54 10.25 4.93 8.21
N PHE A 55 9.51 3.83 8.19
CA PHE A 55 8.10 3.83 7.80
C PHE A 55 7.29 4.86 8.60
N LEU A 56 7.40 4.84 9.92
CA LEU A 56 6.73 5.80 10.81
C LEU A 56 7.21 7.24 10.53
N ARG A 57 8.52 7.45 10.40
CA ARG A 57 9.12 8.76 10.12
C ARG A 57 8.66 9.36 8.80
N ALA A 58 8.43 8.54 7.79
CA ALA A 58 7.99 8.94 6.47
C ALA A 58 6.46 9.02 6.35
N THR A 59 5.71 8.64 7.40
CA THR A 59 4.24 8.65 7.41
C THR A 59 3.71 9.42 8.63
N THR A 60 3.25 8.72 9.67
CA THR A 60 2.50 9.26 10.81
C THR A 60 3.35 10.04 11.82
N LYS A 61 4.67 9.87 11.82
CA LYS A 61 5.63 10.58 12.68
C LYS A 61 6.56 11.51 11.89
N ALA A 62 6.12 11.95 10.72
CA ALA A 62 6.84 12.97 9.97
C ALA A 62 6.90 14.30 10.75
N PRO A 63 7.98 15.10 10.60
CA PRO A 63 8.02 16.46 11.16
C PRO A 63 6.87 17.29 10.65
N VAL A 64 6.35 18.15 11.53
CA VAL A 64 5.27 19.09 11.21
C VAL A 64 5.60 19.94 9.96
N LEU A 65 6.86 20.38 9.82
CA LEU A 65 7.29 21.22 8.71
C LEU A 65 7.60 20.47 7.41
N GLU A 66 7.65 19.13 7.44
CA GLU A 66 7.98 18.32 6.27
C GLU A 66 6.77 17.53 5.75
N GLY A 67 5.84 17.16 6.63
CA GLY A 67 4.68 16.35 6.28
C GLY A 67 5.02 14.90 5.89
N PRO A 68 4.01 14.03 5.73
CA PRO A 68 4.20 12.65 5.32
C PRO A 68 4.71 12.57 3.88
N VAL A 69 5.59 11.61 3.62
CA VAL A 69 6.12 11.31 2.28
C VAL A 69 5.10 10.56 1.43
N PHE A 70 4.30 9.68 2.04
CA PHE A 70 3.35 8.81 1.35
C PHE A 70 2.16 8.43 2.23
N ASP A 71 1.09 7.92 1.61
CA ASP A 71 -0.05 7.32 2.30
C ASP A 71 0.39 6.08 3.10
N PRO A 72 -0.29 5.70 4.18
CA PRO A 72 0.32 4.88 5.21
C PRO A 72 0.35 3.37 4.88
N ALA A 73 0.91 2.95 3.75
CA ALA A 73 1.10 1.53 3.42
C ALA A 73 2.35 1.28 2.57
N CYS A 74 3.15 0.28 2.95
CA CYS A 74 4.18 -0.30 2.09
C CYS A 74 3.90 -1.79 1.89
N LEU A 75 4.00 -2.21 0.64
CA LEU A 75 3.79 -3.56 0.15
C LEU A 75 5.14 -4.19 -0.16
N TYR A 76 5.30 -5.46 0.18
CA TYR A 76 6.54 -6.20 -0.02
C TYR A 76 6.25 -7.53 -0.71
N THR A 77 7.12 -7.91 -1.65
CA THR A 77 6.99 -9.17 -2.38
C THR A 77 7.55 -10.36 -1.59
N GLY A 78 8.42 -10.13 -0.60
CA GLY A 78 8.98 -11.15 0.28
C GLY A 78 8.35 -11.18 1.68
N VAL A 79 8.33 -12.37 2.28
CA VAL A 79 7.94 -12.56 3.69
C VAL A 79 8.92 -11.81 4.60
N GLY A 80 8.42 -11.29 5.73
CA GLY A 80 9.25 -10.56 6.69
C GLY A 80 9.72 -9.20 6.19
N PHE A 81 8.95 -8.55 5.31
CA PHE A 81 9.27 -7.23 4.73
C PHE A 81 10.52 -7.20 3.85
N THR A 82 10.78 -8.32 3.16
CA THR A 82 11.94 -8.48 2.28
C THR A 82 11.55 -8.38 0.80
N GLY A 83 12.54 -8.47 -0.10
CA GLY A 83 12.32 -8.45 -1.54
C GLY A 83 12.07 -7.06 -2.10
N SER A 84 11.30 -6.99 -3.20
CA SER A 84 10.90 -5.71 -3.78
C SER A 84 9.83 -5.07 -2.90
N TYR A 85 9.92 -3.75 -2.71
CA TYR A 85 8.95 -3.00 -1.93
C TYR A 85 8.42 -1.80 -2.70
N MET A 86 7.18 -1.43 -2.41
CA MET A 86 6.53 -0.23 -2.93
C MET A 86 5.66 0.38 -1.84
N CYS A 87 5.86 1.66 -1.59
CA CYS A 87 5.04 2.43 -0.68
C CYS A 87 3.94 3.15 -1.46
N ALA A 88 2.69 3.00 -1.03
CA ALA A 88 1.53 3.59 -1.65
C ALA A 88 1.53 5.10 -1.35
N ALA A 89 1.74 5.93 -2.36
CA ALA A 89 1.63 7.39 -2.25
C ALA A 89 0.17 7.85 -2.19
N THR A 90 -0.69 7.08 -2.86
CA THR A 90 -2.10 7.27 -3.12
C THR A 90 -2.72 5.88 -3.25
N PRO A 91 -4.05 5.74 -3.31
CA PRO A 91 -4.66 4.48 -3.73
C PRO A 91 -4.06 3.97 -5.03
N LEU A 92 -3.70 2.68 -5.05
CA LEU A 92 -3.11 1.98 -6.19
C LEU A 92 -4.21 1.16 -6.88
N PRO A 93 -4.85 1.66 -7.95
CA PRO A 93 -6.01 1.01 -8.55
C PRO A 93 -5.66 -0.24 -9.36
N ASP A 94 -4.41 -0.38 -9.83
CA ASP A 94 -4.00 -1.52 -10.64
C ASP A 94 -2.51 -1.82 -10.42
N LEU A 95 -2.21 -2.90 -9.70
CA LEU A 95 -0.84 -3.31 -9.44
C LEU A 95 -0.12 -3.84 -10.68
N ARG A 96 -0.85 -4.17 -11.77
CA ARG A 96 -0.23 -4.56 -13.05
C ARG A 96 0.56 -3.42 -13.68
N TRP A 97 0.31 -2.18 -13.24
CA TRP A 97 1.08 -1.01 -13.69
C TRP A 97 2.52 -0.99 -13.15
N PHE A 98 2.80 -1.79 -12.11
CA PHE A 98 4.09 -1.90 -11.44
C PHE A 98 4.67 -3.30 -11.63
N PRO A 99 5.71 -3.47 -12.46
CA PRO A 99 6.29 -4.78 -12.74
C PRO A 99 6.66 -5.53 -11.46
N GLY A 100 6.20 -6.78 -11.34
CA GLY A 100 6.53 -7.66 -10.21
C GLY A 100 5.70 -7.48 -8.94
N PHE A 101 4.69 -6.60 -8.91
CA PHE A 101 3.83 -6.37 -7.72
C PHE A 101 2.43 -6.99 -7.79
N ASN A 102 1.88 -7.18 -8.98
CA ASN A 102 0.56 -7.78 -9.12
C ASN A 102 0.58 -9.26 -8.72
N ASN A 103 -0.29 -9.68 -7.80
CA ASN A 103 -0.37 -11.06 -7.32
C ASN A 103 0.95 -11.59 -6.72
N THR A 104 1.75 -10.74 -6.09
CA THR A 104 3.03 -11.14 -5.48
C THR A 104 3.25 -10.58 -4.07
N ILE A 105 2.28 -9.84 -3.54
CA ILE A 105 2.40 -9.23 -2.22
C ILE A 105 2.26 -10.30 -1.14
N THR A 106 3.29 -10.44 -0.31
CA THR A 106 3.36 -11.44 0.76
C THR A 106 3.45 -10.84 2.15
N SER A 107 3.90 -9.58 2.28
CA SER A 107 3.92 -8.86 3.56
C SER A 107 3.61 -7.38 3.40
N VAL A 108 3.07 -6.76 4.45
CA VAL A 108 2.57 -5.37 4.43
C VAL A 108 2.86 -4.68 5.76
N ARG A 109 3.31 -3.42 5.68
CA ARG A 109 3.24 -2.48 6.81
C ARG A 109 2.25 -1.38 6.48
N ALA A 110 1.36 -1.06 7.42
CA ALA A 110 0.41 0.02 7.25
C ALA A 110 0.16 0.79 8.54
N ALA A 111 -0.16 2.08 8.45
CA ALA A 111 -0.72 2.87 9.53
C ALA A 111 -2.16 3.28 9.16
N GLY A 112 -3.07 3.39 10.12
CA GLY A 112 -4.48 3.65 9.81
C GLY A 112 -5.15 2.44 9.14
N VAL A 113 -5.76 2.62 7.97
CA VAL A 113 -6.47 1.56 7.25
C VAL A 113 -5.77 1.27 5.94
N CYS A 114 -5.49 0.00 5.68
CA CYS A 114 -5.02 -0.50 4.39
C CYS A 114 -5.92 -1.65 3.94
N VAL A 115 -6.46 -1.56 2.73
CA VAL A 115 -7.33 -2.57 2.15
C VAL A 115 -6.69 -3.12 0.90
N LEU A 116 -6.43 -4.42 0.92
CA LEU A 116 -5.91 -5.16 -0.22
C LEU A 116 -7.09 -5.81 -0.94
N TYR A 117 -7.18 -5.64 -2.26
CA TYR A 117 -8.24 -6.21 -3.09
C TYR A 117 -7.67 -7.20 -4.09
N ASN A 118 -8.39 -8.31 -4.34
CA ASN A 118 -7.96 -9.30 -5.33
C ASN A 118 -8.34 -8.96 -6.77
N GLY A 119 -9.16 -7.92 -6.98
CA GLY A 119 -9.43 -7.31 -8.27
C GLY A 119 -8.74 -5.95 -8.41
N THR A 120 -8.58 -5.51 -9.65
CA THR A 120 -8.22 -4.12 -9.94
C THR A 120 -9.39 -3.18 -9.63
N TRP A 121 -9.11 -1.88 -9.51
CA TRP A 121 -10.06 -0.83 -9.20
C TRP A 121 -10.86 -1.10 -7.92
N PHE A 122 -10.17 -1.69 -6.93
CA PHE A 122 -10.68 -1.97 -5.58
C PHE A 122 -11.87 -2.93 -5.58
N ARG A 123 -11.93 -3.88 -6.51
CA ARG A 123 -13.05 -4.84 -6.68
C ARG A 123 -12.70 -6.22 -6.11
N GLY A 124 -13.73 -7.05 -5.97
CA GLY A 124 -13.62 -8.44 -5.52
C GLY A 124 -13.54 -8.58 -4.01
N SER A 125 -12.92 -9.66 -3.56
CA SER A 125 -12.66 -9.93 -2.15
C SER A 125 -11.62 -8.96 -1.61
N ALA A 126 -11.74 -8.61 -0.33
CA ALA A 126 -10.86 -7.65 0.31
C ALA A 126 -10.35 -8.14 1.67
N LEU A 127 -9.07 -7.90 1.94
CA LEU A 127 -8.48 -8.01 3.27
C LEU A 127 -8.30 -6.60 3.83
N VAL A 128 -8.96 -6.32 4.96
CA VAL A 128 -8.87 -5.03 5.66
C VAL A 128 -7.87 -5.15 6.80
N LEU A 129 -6.80 -4.37 6.73
CA LEU A 129 -5.78 -4.25 7.76
C LEU A 129 -5.95 -2.92 8.48
N VAL A 130 -6.06 -2.96 9.81
CA VAL A 130 -6.20 -1.76 10.65
C VAL A 130 -5.02 -1.67 11.59
N GLY A 131 -4.22 -0.61 11.46
CA GLY A 131 -3.05 -0.32 12.27
C GLY A 131 -3.25 0.90 13.16
N VAL A 132 -3.16 0.70 14.47
CA VAL A 132 -3.19 1.77 15.49
C VAL A 132 -1.97 1.60 16.42
N PRO A 133 -0.85 2.33 16.24
CA PRO A 133 -0.57 3.27 15.14
C PRO A 133 -0.13 2.57 13.84
N VAL A 134 0.36 1.33 13.91
CA VAL A 134 0.87 0.55 12.78
C VAL A 134 0.39 -0.90 12.91
N ILE A 135 0.10 -1.53 11.79
CA ILE A 135 -0.03 -2.98 11.64
C ILE A 135 1.09 -3.45 10.71
N ALA A 136 1.78 -4.51 11.13
CA ALA A 136 2.87 -5.12 10.38
C ALA A 136 2.56 -6.61 10.20
N VAL A 137 2.07 -6.97 9.01
CA VAL A 137 1.78 -8.37 8.66
C VAL A 137 2.99 -8.93 7.94
N ALA A 138 3.85 -9.63 8.67
CA ALA A 138 5.08 -10.22 8.13
C ALA A 138 4.82 -11.38 7.14
N ASN A 139 3.64 -12.02 7.21
CA ASN A 139 3.23 -13.06 6.28
C ASN A 139 1.71 -13.05 6.09
N LEU A 140 1.23 -12.63 4.91
CA LEU A 140 -0.18 -12.58 4.57
C LEU A 140 -0.86 -13.96 4.57
N ALA A 141 -0.10 -15.04 4.37
CA ALA A 141 -0.62 -16.40 4.43
C ALA A 141 -1.15 -16.79 5.82
N LEU A 142 -0.68 -16.13 6.89
CA LEU A 142 -1.09 -16.44 8.26
C LEU A 142 -2.36 -15.72 8.70
N VAL A 143 -2.80 -14.72 7.93
CA VAL A 143 -3.99 -13.90 8.25
C VAL A 143 -5.11 -14.06 7.23
N ALA A 144 -4.82 -14.69 6.09
CA ALA A 144 -5.83 -15.13 5.14
C ALA A 144 -6.44 -16.46 5.64
N PRO A 145 -7.77 -16.61 5.63
CA PRO A 145 -8.41 -17.91 5.85
C PRO A 145 -7.81 -18.99 4.93
N SER A 146 -7.81 -20.25 5.36
CA SER A 146 -7.42 -21.38 4.50
C SER A 146 -8.58 -21.89 3.63
N THR A 147 -9.81 -21.41 3.87
CA THR A 147 -11.04 -21.78 3.15
C THR A 147 -11.94 -20.56 2.91
N GLY A 148 -12.87 -20.65 1.94
CA GLY A 148 -13.81 -19.58 1.58
C GLY A 148 -13.29 -18.58 0.53
N ALA A 149 -14.05 -17.51 0.25
CA ALA A 149 -13.73 -16.52 -0.79
C ALA A 149 -12.50 -15.64 -0.51
N LEU A 150 -11.91 -15.79 0.69
CA LEU A 150 -10.66 -15.18 1.14
C LEU A 150 -9.54 -16.23 1.31
N ALA A 151 -9.82 -17.49 0.96
CA ALA A 151 -8.83 -18.56 0.97
C ALA A 151 -7.61 -18.13 0.16
N ASN A 152 -6.42 -18.25 0.74
CA ASN A 152 -5.17 -17.94 0.04
C ASN A 152 -5.10 -16.50 -0.49
N PHE A 153 -5.60 -15.50 0.26
CA PHE A 153 -5.44 -14.08 -0.11
C PHE A 153 -3.96 -13.64 -0.22
N ASN A 154 -3.01 -14.49 0.19
CA ASN A 154 -1.60 -14.33 -0.10
C ASN A 154 -1.38 -14.30 -1.63
N ASN A 155 -0.64 -13.30 -2.13
CA ASN A 155 -0.29 -13.22 -3.56
C ASN A 155 -1.47 -13.10 -4.54
N VAL A 156 -2.64 -12.60 -4.13
CA VAL A 156 -3.72 -12.27 -5.09
C VAL A 156 -4.04 -10.79 -5.14
N THR A 157 -3.28 -9.96 -4.42
CA THR A 157 -3.53 -8.52 -4.38
C THR A 157 -3.30 -7.89 -5.76
N SER A 158 -4.32 -7.20 -6.26
CA SER A 158 -4.33 -6.51 -7.55
C SER A 158 -4.61 -5.01 -7.43
N SER A 159 -5.14 -4.53 -6.31
CA SER A 159 -5.24 -3.11 -6.00
C SER A 159 -5.23 -2.85 -4.49
N VAL A 160 -4.85 -1.63 -4.09
CA VAL A 160 -4.66 -1.25 -2.68
C VAL A 160 -5.24 0.12 -2.40
N TYR A 161 -6.08 0.23 -1.38
CA TYR A 161 -6.60 1.50 -0.88
C TYR A 161 -6.15 1.72 0.56
N SER A 162 -5.46 2.82 0.83
CA SER A 162 -4.97 3.17 2.17
C SER A 162 -5.36 4.59 2.56
N TYR A 163 -5.63 4.81 3.85
CA TYR A 163 -5.86 6.15 4.39
C TYR A 163 -5.62 6.20 5.92
N ILE A 164 -5.30 7.39 6.42
CA ILE A 164 -5.24 7.71 7.87
C ILE A 164 -6.59 8.28 8.31
N TYR A 165 -7.00 8.01 9.55
CA TYR A 165 -8.21 8.58 10.15
C TYR A 165 -8.15 10.09 10.22
#